data_AF-A0A5E6RAF1-F1
#
_entry.id   AF-A0A5E6RAF1-F1
#
_cell.length_a   1.000
_cell.length_b   1.000
_cell.length_c   1.000
_cell.angle_alpha   90.00
_cell.angle_beta   90.00
_cell.angle_gamma   90.00
#
_symmetry.space_group_name_H-M   'P 1'
#
loop_
_entity.id
_entity.type
_entity.pdbx_description
1 polymer ?
#
loop_
_entity_poly.entity_id
_entity_poly.type
_entity_poly.pdbx_seq_one_letter_code
_entity_poly.pdbx_strand_id
1 'polypeptide(L)'
;MPTENRSSNTEQMVSVPRADVVEMVKGARSMGWSLAEKLSALLAQPAAQHQGEPVGWTYEDGKEYTACPDHAHDLRAEGIELTPVYRHPPVQSRGEPVAYQRRCKTVNEGSQWRHWVDCTEEDYRKTIENPGPNPRGIIREARKLYTHADVGEVERLHNGHVKSLEALNQQTEKQRDHWMAECDTLRAQVIEANCEIEKLRAKLAELDVLLREAIGDADARNFFGQATLDRITEILSASAEPSAPVERGPWQPITAPGQIQEGDWLSFTVAGGFICAQARLIINPGTPREEIIYNRKKNHYFVTSMAIDGSSTHKGVLVAKAQA
;
A
#
# COMPACT_ATOMS: atom_id res chain seq x y z
N MET A 1 17.26 12.17 44.05
CA MET A 1 17.79 10.92 43.46
C MET A 1 17.30 10.84 42.03
N PRO A 2 18.16 10.83 41.01
CA PRO A 2 17.72 10.56 39.65
C PRO A 2 17.69 9.05 39.40
N THR A 3 16.57 8.55 38.89
CA THR A 3 16.41 7.17 38.43
C THR A 3 16.89 7.08 36.98
N GLU A 4 18.06 6.47 36.76
CA GLU A 4 18.53 6.07 35.44
C GLU A 4 17.64 4.94 34.88
N ASN A 5 16.83 5.28 33.89
CA ASN A 5 16.17 4.29 33.02
C ASN A 5 17.21 3.75 32.04
N ARG A 6 17.85 2.63 32.41
CA ARG A 6 18.65 1.83 31.48
C ARG A 6 17.71 1.00 30.61
N SER A 7 17.37 1.54 29.44
CA SER A 7 16.74 0.80 28.34
C SER A 7 17.68 -0.31 27.88
N SER A 8 17.43 -1.53 28.34
CA SER A 8 18.09 -2.74 27.85
C SER A 8 17.49 -3.13 26.49
N ASN A 9 17.88 -2.43 25.42
CA ASN A 9 17.72 -2.94 24.07
C ASN A 9 18.87 -3.90 23.80
N THR A 10 18.72 -5.14 24.25
CA THR A 10 19.44 -6.25 23.63
C THR A 10 18.74 -6.48 22.29
N GLU A 11 19.22 -5.81 21.25
CA GLU A 11 18.84 -6.07 19.86
C GLU A 11 19.15 -7.54 19.57
N GLN A 12 18.16 -8.40 19.74
CA GLN A 12 18.18 -9.73 19.14
C GLN A 12 18.17 -9.49 17.63
N MET A 13 19.35 -9.55 17.02
CA MET A 13 19.50 -9.51 15.58
C MET A 13 18.78 -10.73 14.99
N VAL A 14 17.54 -10.52 14.55
CA VAL A 14 16.78 -11.55 13.84
C VAL A 14 17.38 -11.66 12.45
N SER A 15 18.18 -12.70 12.21
CA SER A 15 18.69 -13.00 10.87
C SER A 15 17.54 -13.55 10.03
N VAL A 16 17.08 -12.77 9.06
CA VAL A 16 16.10 -13.25 8.07
C VAL A 16 16.88 -13.99 6.97
N PRO A 17 16.60 -15.28 6.72
CA PRO A 17 17.22 -16.01 5.63
C PRO A 17 17.02 -15.27 4.31
N ARG A 18 18.11 -15.14 3.53
CA ARG A 18 18.07 -14.46 2.22
C ARG A 18 17.04 -15.08 1.27
N ALA A 19 16.78 -16.38 1.40
CA ALA A 19 15.75 -17.08 0.61
C ALA A 19 14.35 -16.50 0.85
N ASP A 20 14.03 -16.16 2.10
CA ASP A 20 12.72 -15.62 2.48
C ASP A 20 12.54 -14.20 1.93
N VAL A 21 13.60 -13.39 1.98
CA VAL A 21 13.57 -12.04 1.38
C VAL A 21 13.40 -12.13 -0.14
N VAL A 22 14.02 -13.11 -0.79
CA VAL A 22 13.84 -13.33 -2.23
C VAL A 22 12.41 -13.75 -2.57
N GLU A 23 11.78 -14.63 -1.80
CA GLU A 23 10.37 -14.99 -1.95
C GLU A 23 9.45 -13.78 -1.74
N MET A 24 9.72 -12.96 -0.71
CA MET A 24 8.96 -11.75 -0.42
C MET A 24 9.03 -10.74 -1.57
N VAL A 25 10.22 -10.57 -2.18
CA VAL A 25 10.42 -9.69 -3.36
C VAL A 25 9.67 -10.22 -4.59
N LYS A 26 9.60 -11.55 -4.79
CA LYS A 26 8.79 -12.14 -5.87
C LYS A 26 7.30 -11.83 -5.67
N GLY A 27 6.80 -12.00 -4.45
CA GLY A 27 5.42 -11.66 -4.08
C GLY A 27 5.11 -10.19 -4.35
N ALA A 28 5.96 -9.28 -3.85
CA ALA A 28 5.81 -7.84 -4.08
C ALA A 28 5.81 -7.46 -5.57
N ARG A 29 6.65 -8.12 -6.38
CA ARG A 29 6.69 -7.90 -7.83
C ARG A 29 5.40 -8.35 -8.52
N SER A 30 4.82 -9.48 -8.12
CA SER A 30 3.54 -9.96 -8.68
C SER A 30 2.37 -9.01 -8.42
N MET A 31 2.47 -8.21 -7.35
CA MET A 31 1.50 -7.17 -6.99
C MET A 31 1.81 -5.80 -7.64
N GLY A 32 2.82 -5.71 -8.50
CA GLY A 32 3.19 -4.47 -9.20
C GLY A 32 3.89 -3.43 -8.32
N TRP A 33 4.49 -3.83 -7.19
CA TRP A 33 5.14 -2.88 -6.30
C TRP A 33 6.51 -2.46 -6.85
N SER A 34 6.68 -1.16 -7.11
CA SER A 34 7.93 -0.57 -7.61
C SER A 34 9.14 -0.79 -6.68
N LEU A 35 8.89 -1.07 -5.40
CA LEU A 35 9.94 -1.44 -4.46
C LEU A 35 10.64 -2.75 -4.80
N ALA A 36 9.93 -3.70 -5.42
CA ALA A 36 10.50 -5.00 -5.74
C ALA A 36 11.75 -4.86 -6.64
N GLU A 37 11.81 -3.82 -7.47
CA GLU A 37 12.97 -3.52 -8.30
C GLU A 37 14.14 -2.96 -7.49
N LYS A 38 13.88 -2.05 -6.53
CA LYS A 38 14.91 -1.51 -5.62
C LYS A 38 15.51 -2.60 -4.71
N LEU A 39 14.65 -3.45 -4.13
CA LEU A 39 15.09 -4.58 -3.32
C LEU A 39 15.87 -5.62 -4.15
N SER A 40 15.43 -5.88 -5.38
CA SER A 40 16.18 -6.75 -6.31
C SER A 40 17.56 -6.16 -6.64
N ALA A 41 17.65 -4.84 -6.85
CA ALA A 41 18.92 -4.17 -7.11
C ALA A 41 19.87 -4.25 -5.91
N LEU A 42 19.36 -4.06 -4.69
CA LEU A 42 20.16 -4.16 -3.47
C LEU A 42 20.62 -5.59 -3.18
N LEU A 43 19.77 -6.59 -3.42
CA LEU A 43 20.17 -8.00 -3.38
C LEU A 43 21.20 -8.35 -4.46
N ALA A 44 21.24 -7.62 -5.59
CA ALA A 44 22.17 -7.86 -6.67
C ALA A 44 23.53 -7.16 -6.49
N GLN A 45 23.64 -6.18 -5.59
CA GLN A 45 24.92 -5.53 -5.31
C GLN A 45 25.89 -6.55 -4.68
N PRO A 46 27.14 -6.66 -5.20
CA PRO A 46 28.19 -7.38 -4.49
C PRO A 46 28.34 -6.75 -3.10
N ALA A 47 28.35 -7.56 -2.05
CA ALA A 47 28.56 -7.03 -0.71
C ALA A 47 29.91 -6.30 -0.68
N ALA A 48 29.89 -4.98 -0.48
CA ALA A 48 31.11 -4.21 -0.29
C ALA A 48 31.84 -4.83 0.90
N GLN A 49 33.01 -5.44 0.72
CA GLN A 49 33.78 -5.99 1.82
C GLN A 49 34.27 -4.83 2.70
N HIS A 50 33.46 -4.38 3.65
CA HIS A 50 33.94 -3.58 4.77
C HIS A 50 34.87 -4.50 5.55
N GLN A 51 36.18 -4.24 5.50
CA GLN A 51 37.20 -5.08 6.13
C GLN A 51 37.31 -4.88 7.66
N GLY A 52 36.29 -4.27 8.29
CA GLY A 52 36.32 -3.90 9.71
C GLY A 52 37.27 -2.74 9.99
N GLU A 53 37.54 -2.48 11.28
CA GLU A 53 38.68 -1.63 11.67
C GLU A 53 39.99 -2.36 11.36
N PRO A 54 41.03 -1.66 10.86
CA PRO A 54 42.32 -2.27 10.60
C PRO A 54 42.91 -2.83 11.91
N VAL A 55 43.52 -4.00 11.82
CA VAL A 55 44.15 -4.66 12.99
C VAL A 55 45.55 -4.08 13.26
N GLY A 56 46.09 -3.35 12.29
CA GLY A 56 47.25 -2.49 12.45
C GLY A 56 47.52 -1.68 11.18
N TRP A 57 48.66 -1.03 11.14
CA TRP A 57 49.13 -0.25 10.02
C TRP A 57 50.59 -0.61 9.74
N THR A 58 50.94 -0.65 8.46
CA THR A 58 52.32 -0.78 8.00
C THR A 58 52.81 0.52 7.39
N TYR A 59 54.10 0.78 7.53
CA TYR A 59 54.81 1.92 6.95
C TYR A 59 56.19 1.50 6.44
N GLU A 60 56.91 2.41 5.79
CA GLU A 60 58.19 2.14 5.11
C GLU A 60 58.12 0.94 4.14
N ASP A 61 57.20 0.98 3.18
CA ASP A 61 56.99 -0.10 2.21
C ASP A 61 56.70 -1.47 2.84
N GLY A 62 56.11 -1.50 4.04
CA GLY A 62 55.72 -2.73 4.72
C GLY A 62 56.78 -3.34 5.62
N LYS A 63 57.89 -2.64 5.89
CA LYS A 63 58.96 -3.13 6.77
C LYS A 63 58.61 -3.04 8.25
N GLU A 64 57.86 -2.02 8.64
CA GLU A 64 57.45 -1.80 10.03
C GLU A 64 55.93 -1.90 10.20
N TYR A 65 55.51 -2.28 11.41
CA TYR A 65 54.12 -2.56 11.75
C TYR A 65 53.77 -1.99 13.13
N THR A 66 52.64 -1.30 13.22
CA THR A 66 52.05 -0.88 14.49
C THR A 66 50.60 -1.35 14.61
N ALA A 67 50.23 -1.89 15.77
CA ALA A 67 48.84 -2.21 16.11
C ALA A 67 48.22 -1.17 17.07
N CYS A 68 48.98 -0.16 17.49
CA CYS A 68 48.53 0.86 18.44
C CYS A 68 47.92 2.04 17.67
N PRO A 69 46.63 2.37 17.85
CA PRO A 69 45.98 3.49 17.17
C PRO A 69 46.64 4.83 17.45
N ASP A 70 47.07 5.07 18.70
CA ASP A 70 47.72 6.31 19.09
C ASP A 70 49.06 6.49 18.35
N HIS A 71 49.83 5.42 18.24
CA HIS A 71 51.08 5.43 17.50
C HIS A 71 50.86 5.65 15.99
N ALA A 72 49.82 5.05 15.41
CA ALA A 72 49.45 5.30 14.02
C ALA A 72 48.99 6.75 13.79
N HIS A 73 48.36 7.38 14.80
CA HIS A 73 47.99 8.78 14.73
C HIS A 73 49.23 9.68 14.73
N ASP A 74 50.20 9.42 15.62
CA ASP A 74 51.45 10.18 15.70
C ASP A 74 52.27 10.08 14.40
N LEU A 75 52.41 8.88 13.83
CA LEU A 75 53.11 8.68 12.54
C LEU A 75 52.47 9.46 11.38
N ARG A 76 51.13 9.55 11.36
CA ARG A 76 50.43 10.38 10.36
C ARG A 76 50.67 11.86 10.57
N ALA A 77 50.74 12.33 11.82
CA ALA A 77 51.06 13.72 12.14
C ALA A 77 52.48 14.10 11.70
N GLU A 78 53.40 13.12 11.66
CA GLU A 78 54.76 13.27 11.12
C GLU A 78 54.83 13.17 9.58
N GLY A 79 53.71 12.92 8.91
CA GLY A 79 53.64 12.84 7.44
C GLY A 79 54.03 11.47 6.85
N ILE A 80 54.10 10.43 7.69
CA ILE A 80 54.41 9.06 7.24
C ILE A 80 53.13 8.41 6.67
N GLU A 81 53.24 7.89 5.45
CA GLU A 81 52.12 7.20 4.80
C GLU A 81 51.90 5.81 5.42
N LEU A 82 50.73 5.63 6.03
CA LEU A 82 50.33 4.38 6.66
C LEU A 82 49.41 3.58 5.74
N THR A 83 49.76 2.33 5.47
CA THR A 83 48.87 1.37 4.81
C THR A 83 48.12 0.56 5.86
N PRO A 84 46.77 0.58 5.91
CA PRO A 84 46.01 -0.22 6.87
C PRO A 84 46.17 -1.71 6.57
N VAL A 85 46.50 -2.48 7.60
CA VAL A 85 46.54 -3.95 7.57
C VAL A 85 45.32 -4.48 8.29
N TYR A 86 44.43 -5.08 7.53
CA TYR A 86 43.31 -5.82 8.08
C TYR A 86 43.80 -7.25 8.37
N ARG A 87 43.47 -7.82 9.54
CA ARG A 87 43.46 -9.29 9.62
C ARG A 87 42.36 -9.72 8.67
N HIS A 88 42.73 -10.10 7.46
CA HIS A 88 41.98 -11.17 6.85
C HIS A 88 41.99 -12.30 7.88
N PRO A 89 40.82 -12.73 8.41
CA PRO A 89 40.80 -13.97 9.18
C PRO A 89 41.55 -14.98 8.32
N PRO A 90 42.63 -15.58 8.84
CA PRO A 90 43.68 -16.22 8.05
C PRO A 90 43.00 -17.19 7.11
N VAL A 91 42.85 -16.83 5.81
CA VAL A 91 41.82 -17.35 4.87
C VAL A 91 41.25 -18.59 5.48
N GLN A 92 40.27 -18.45 6.39
CA GLN A 92 39.80 -19.60 7.16
C GLN A 92 39.37 -20.50 6.04
N SER A 93 40.12 -21.58 5.81
CA SER A 93 40.13 -22.34 4.58
C SER A 93 38.67 -22.57 4.31
N ARG A 94 38.11 -21.77 3.40
CA ARG A 94 36.68 -21.50 3.38
C ARG A 94 36.16 -22.87 3.11
N GLY A 95 35.58 -23.51 4.13
CA GLY A 95 35.47 -24.97 4.19
C GLY A 95 34.89 -25.45 2.87
N GLU A 96 35.20 -26.68 2.45
CA GLU A 96 34.75 -27.16 1.14
C GLU A 96 33.31 -26.70 0.86
N PRO A 97 33.09 -25.96 -0.25
CA PRO A 97 31.80 -25.35 -0.51
C PRO A 97 30.73 -26.45 -0.47
N VAL A 98 29.68 -26.22 0.31
CA VAL A 98 28.64 -27.24 0.54
C VAL A 98 27.69 -27.37 -0.63
N ALA A 99 27.63 -26.36 -1.49
CA ALA A 99 26.86 -26.39 -2.73
C ALA A 99 27.38 -25.35 -3.73
N TYR A 100 26.96 -25.51 -4.98
CA TYR A 100 27.22 -24.56 -6.04
C TYR A 100 25.89 -24.14 -6.64
N GLN A 101 25.77 -22.86 -6.97
CA GLN A 101 24.59 -22.33 -7.65
C GLN A 101 25.00 -21.63 -8.93
N ARG A 102 24.11 -21.67 -9.92
CA ARG A 102 24.23 -20.89 -11.15
C ARG A 102 22.94 -20.18 -11.49
N ARG A 103 23.05 -19.08 -12.23
CA ARG A 103 21.94 -18.43 -12.92
C ARG A 103 22.35 -18.05 -14.34
N CYS A 104 21.37 -17.79 -15.18
CA CYS A 104 21.62 -17.41 -16.57
C CYS A 104 20.74 -16.24 -17.02
N LYS A 105 21.23 -15.48 -18.00
CA LYS A 105 20.45 -14.52 -18.77
C LYS A 105 20.86 -14.56 -20.23
N THR A 106 19.99 -14.08 -21.12
CA THR A 106 20.33 -13.83 -22.53
C THR A 106 21.12 -12.53 -22.69
N VAL A 107 21.91 -12.42 -23.75
CA VAL A 107 22.68 -11.20 -24.10
C VAL A 107 21.81 -10.02 -24.54
N ASN A 108 20.53 -10.26 -24.86
CA ASN A 108 19.63 -9.21 -25.34
C ASN A 108 19.44 -8.14 -24.27
N GLU A 109 19.43 -6.88 -24.69
CA GLU A 109 19.14 -5.73 -23.83
C GLU A 109 17.77 -5.90 -23.15
N GLY A 110 17.70 -5.59 -21.85
CA GLY A 110 16.49 -5.81 -21.03
C GLY A 110 16.29 -7.24 -20.49
N SER A 111 17.13 -8.22 -20.87
CA SER A 111 17.03 -9.59 -20.34
C SER A 111 17.33 -9.64 -18.84
N GLN A 112 16.41 -10.21 -18.06
CA GLN A 112 16.61 -10.40 -16.63
C GLN A 112 17.33 -11.73 -16.32
N TRP A 113 18.13 -11.72 -15.26
CA TRP A 113 18.70 -12.94 -14.70
C TRP A 113 17.60 -13.88 -14.18
N ARG A 114 17.71 -15.16 -14.52
CA ARG A 114 16.90 -16.20 -13.88
C ARG A 114 17.29 -16.36 -12.41
N HIS A 115 16.41 -17.01 -11.64
CA HIS A 115 16.71 -17.36 -10.26
C HIS A 115 17.94 -18.28 -10.19
N TRP A 116 18.63 -18.26 -9.05
CA TRP A 116 19.72 -19.20 -8.76
C TRP A 116 19.17 -20.61 -8.69
N VAL A 117 19.84 -21.55 -9.36
CA VAL A 117 19.55 -22.98 -9.35
C VAL A 117 20.80 -23.71 -8.89
N ASP A 118 20.63 -24.71 -8.03
CA ASP A 118 21.74 -25.57 -7.61
C ASP A 118 22.34 -26.29 -8.81
N CYS A 119 23.66 -26.45 -8.81
CA CYS A 119 24.38 -27.16 -9.86
C CYS A 119 25.50 -28.02 -9.28
N THR A 120 26.01 -28.93 -10.10
CA THR A 120 27.18 -29.72 -9.74
C THR A 120 28.44 -28.85 -9.76
N GLU A 121 29.50 -29.30 -9.08
CA GLU A 121 30.80 -28.65 -9.10
C GLU A 121 31.37 -28.57 -10.53
N GLU A 122 31.16 -29.63 -11.32
CA GLU A 122 31.63 -29.67 -12.71
C GLU A 122 30.96 -28.59 -13.58
N ASP A 123 29.64 -28.40 -13.40
CA ASP A 123 28.89 -27.32 -14.07
C ASP A 123 29.35 -25.93 -13.61
N TYR A 124 29.69 -25.79 -12.33
CA TYR A 124 30.29 -24.56 -11.79
C TYR A 124 31.64 -24.28 -12.45
N ARG A 125 32.55 -25.26 -12.51
CA ARG A 125 33.88 -25.08 -13.14
C ARG A 125 33.75 -24.72 -14.61
N LYS A 126 32.93 -25.45 -15.37
CA LYS A 126 32.64 -25.15 -16.79
C LYS A 126 32.15 -23.72 -17.00
N THR A 127 31.36 -23.19 -16.05
CA THR A 127 30.83 -21.83 -16.11
C THR A 127 31.87 -20.78 -15.79
N ILE A 128 32.70 -21.00 -14.77
CA ILE A 128 33.77 -20.07 -14.36
C ILE A 128 34.90 -20.03 -15.40
N GLU A 129 35.25 -21.17 -15.99
CA GLU A 129 36.28 -21.28 -17.02
C GLU A 129 35.85 -20.61 -18.35
N ASN A 130 34.54 -20.47 -18.58
CA ASN A 130 33.98 -19.87 -19.79
C ASN A 130 32.90 -18.82 -19.44
N PRO A 131 33.29 -17.65 -18.89
CA PRO A 131 32.34 -16.64 -18.43
C PRO A 131 31.62 -15.90 -19.57
N GLY A 132 32.09 -16.08 -20.82
CA GLY A 132 31.51 -15.46 -22.01
C GLY A 132 30.14 -16.04 -22.39
N PRO A 133 29.39 -15.32 -23.25
CA PRO A 133 28.17 -15.85 -23.81
C PRO A 133 28.45 -17.13 -24.62
N ASN A 134 27.67 -18.18 -24.40
CA ASN A 134 27.77 -19.39 -25.21
C ASN A 134 27.29 -19.13 -26.65
N PRO A 135 27.43 -20.08 -27.60
CA PRO A 135 26.96 -19.90 -28.98
C PRO A 135 25.46 -19.59 -29.15
N ARG A 136 24.66 -19.70 -28.07
CA ARG A 136 23.25 -19.34 -28.02
C ARG A 136 23.00 -17.96 -27.40
N GLY A 137 24.04 -17.17 -27.13
CA GLY A 137 23.93 -15.85 -26.52
C GLY A 137 23.47 -15.90 -25.05
N ILE A 138 23.79 -16.97 -24.31
CA ILE A 138 23.45 -17.09 -22.88
C ILE A 138 24.69 -16.81 -22.04
N ILE A 139 24.60 -15.82 -21.15
CA ILE A 139 25.58 -15.52 -20.12
C ILE A 139 25.20 -16.30 -18.86
N ARG A 140 26.20 -16.89 -18.20
CA ARG A 140 26.02 -17.64 -16.95
C ARG A 140 26.85 -17.01 -15.84
N GLU A 141 26.32 -17.06 -14.63
CA GLU A 141 27.01 -16.67 -13.41
C GLU A 141 26.91 -17.83 -12.44
N ALA A 142 28.01 -18.16 -11.76
CA ALA A 142 28.07 -19.26 -10.81
C ALA A 142 28.72 -18.80 -9.50
N ARG A 143 28.25 -19.36 -8.37
CA ARG A 143 28.76 -19.03 -7.04
C ARG A 143 28.89 -20.28 -6.17
N LYS A 144 29.84 -20.23 -5.24
CA LYS A 144 30.02 -21.21 -4.16
C LYS A 144 29.13 -20.84 -2.97
N LEU A 145 28.50 -21.82 -2.35
CA LEU A 145 27.80 -21.67 -1.08
C LEU A 145 28.63 -22.32 0.03
N TYR A 146 28.77 -21.61 1.15
CA TYR A 146 29.51 -22.06 2.32
C TYR A 146 28.54 -22.20 3.50
N THR A 147 28.79 -23.16 4.40
CA THR A 147 27.96 -23.41 5.60
C THR A 147 27.91 -22.24 6.57
N HIS A 148 28.93 -21.40 6.57
CA HIS A 148 29.03 -20.24 7.43
C HIS A 148 29.05 -18.99 6.57
N ALA A 149 27.95 -18.23 6.60
CA ALA A 149 27.96 -16.87 6.09
C ALA A 149 28.98 -16.07 6.92
N ASP A 150 29.84 -15.31 6.24
CA ASP A 150 30.71 -14.34 6.91
C ASP A 150 29.81 -13.39 7.72
N VAL A 151 30.05 -13.27 9.02
CA VAL A 151 29.24 -12.44 9.93
C VAL A 151 29.15 -11.00 9.41
N GLY A 152 30.24 -10.49 8.84
CA GLY A 152 30.25 -9.16 8.23
C GLY A 152 29.39 -9.06 6.96
N GLU A 153 29.23 -10.14 6.19
CA GLU A 153 28.33 -10.16 5.04
C GLU A 153 26.85 -10.15 5.47
N VAL A 154 26.52 -10.86 6.55
CA VAL A 154 25.17 -10.86 7.12
C VAL A 154 24.79 -9.46 7.63
N GLU A 155 25.68 -8.81 8.39
CA GLU A 155 25.46 -7.44 8.87
C GLU A 155 25.26 -6.44 7.73
N ARG A 156 26.06 -6.54 6.65
CA ARG A 156 25.90 -5.67 5.48
C ARG A 156 24.57 -5.86 4.78
N LEU A 157 24.16 -7.12 4.55
CA LEU A 157 22.86 -7.42 3.96
C LEU A 157 21.72 -6.95 4.85
N HIS A 158 21.86 -7.12 6.17
CA HIS A 158 20.90 -6.63 7.14
C HIS A 158 20.76 -5.11 7.07
N ASN A 159 21.87 -4.37 7.14
CA ASN A 159 21.87 -2.90 7.04
C ASN A 159 21.33 -2.42 5.69
N GLY A 160 21.63 -3.13 4.60
CA GLY A 160 21.06 -2.85 3.29
C GLY A 160 19.54 -3.04 3.25
N HIS A 161 19.04 -4.13 3.82
CA HIS A 161 17.60 -4.40 3.91
C HIS A 161 16.89 -3.38 4.80
N VAL A 162 17.45 -3.02 5.96
CA VAL A 162 16.88 -2.01 6.85
C VAL A 162 16.75 -0.67 6.11
N LYS A 163 17.83 -0.19 5.47
CA LYS A 163 17.79 1.03 4.65
C LYS A 163 16.76 0.96 3.51
N SER A 164 16.61 -0.22 2.90
CA SER A 164 15.61 -0.44 1.84
C SER A 164 14.19 -0.32 2.37
N LEU A 165 13.93 -0.91 3.54
CA LEU A 165 12.62 -0.90 4.19
C LEU A 165 12.27 0.50 4.70
N GLU A 166 13.22 1.23 5.26
CA GLU A 166 13.05 2.63 5.65
C GLU A 166 12.70 3.50 4.43
N ALA A 167 13.43 3.32 3.32
CA ALA A 167 13.15 4.06 2.08
C ALA A 167 11.79 3.71 1.48
N LEU A 168 11.35 2.45 1.56
CA LEU A 168 9.98 2.07 1.22
C LEU A 168 8.98 2.79 2.10
N ASN A 169 9.16 2.70 3.42
CA ASN A 169 8.19 3.20 4.38
C ASN A 169 7.99 4.72 4.19
N GLN A 170 9.09 5.46 4.01
CA GLN A 170 9.04 6.89 3.68
C GLN A 170 8.32 7.16 2.35
N GLN A 171 8.50 6.31 1.34
CA GLN A 171 7.80 6.45 0.06
C GLN A 171 6.30 6.20 0.21
N THR A 172 5.90 5.18 0.98
CA THR A 172 4.49 4.88 1.24
C THR A 172 3.82 5.96 2.09
N GLU A 173 4.53 6.54 3.06
CA GLU A 173 4.03 7.68 3.84
C GLU A 173 3.79 8.90 2.95
N LYS A 174 4.73 9.24 2.06
CA LYS A 174 4.54 10.33 1.09
C LYS A 174 3.34 10.11 0.17
N GLN A 175 3.12 8.88 -0.30
CA GLN A 175 1.97 8.53 -1.13
C GLN A 175 0.65 8.66 -0.35
N ARG A 176 0.63 8.21 0.91
CA ARG A 176 -0.53 8.36 1.79
C ARG A 176 -0.86 9.83 2.02
N ASP A 177 0.14 10.64 2.34
CA ASP A 177 -0.06 12.06 2.62
C ASP A 177 -0.55 12.82 1.38
N HIS A 178 -0.03 12.47 0.19
CA HIS A 178 -0.52 12.99 -1.08
C HIS A 178 -2.00 12.64 -1.32
N TRP A 179 -2.38 11.38 -1.12
CA TRP A 179 -3.77 10.93 -1.30
C TRP A 179 -4.73 11.58 -0.31
N MET A 180 -4.28 11.78 0.94
CA MET A 180 -5.06 12.50 1.96
C MET A 180 -5.31 13.95 1.54
N ALA A 181 -4.29 14.65 1.05
CA ALA A 181 -4.43 16.03 0.55
C ALA A 181 -5.38 16.13 -0.66
N GLU A 182 -5.34 15.16 -1.58
CA GLU A 182 -6.28 15.08 -2.70
C GLU A 182 -7.73 14.86 -2.20
N CYS A 183 -7.93 13.95 -1.24
CA CYS A 183 -9.23 13.71 -0.63
C CYS A 183 -9.81 14.97 0.05
N ASP A 184 -8.98 15.73 0.76
CA ASP A 184 -9.43 16.96 1.42
C ASP A 184 -9.76 18.06 0.40
N THR A 185 -9.02 18.14 -0.71
CA THR A 185 -9.33 19.04 -1.83
C THR A 185 -10.69 18.69 -2.46
N LEU A 186 -10.95 17.41 -2.73
CA LEU A 186 -12.23 16.95 -3.29
C LEU A 186 -13.39 17.21 -2.33
N ARG A 187 -13.20 17.04 -1.02
CA ARG A 187 -14.22 17.37 -0.02
C ARG A 187 -14.55 18.86 -0.03
N ALA A 188 -13.55 19.74 -0.11
CA ALA A 188 -13.76 21.18 -0.21
C ALA A 188 -14.57 21.55 -1.46
N GLN A 189 -14.24 20.96 -2.61
CA GLN A 189 -14.99 21.16 -3.86
C GLN A 189 -16.45 20.70 -3.76
N VAL A 190 -16.72 19.57 -3.10
CA VAL A 190 -18.09 19.10 -2.89
C VAL A 190 -18.87 20.05 -1.98
N ILE A 191 -18.25 20.60 -0.94
CA ILE A 191 -18.88 21.59 -0.06
C ILE A 191 -19.22 22.87 -0.84
N GLU A 192 -18.30 23.36 -1.67
CA GLU A 192 -18.51 24.53 -2.52
C GLU A 192 -19.64 24.31 -3.53
N ALA A 193 -19.64 23.17 -4.23
CA ALA A 193 -20.70 22.81 -5.17
C ALA A 193 -22.07 22.71 -4.49
N ASN A 194 -22.13 22.10 -3.30
CA ASN A 194 -23.37 22.04 -2.51
C ASN A 194 -23.84 23.43 -2.08
N CYS A 195 -22.92 24.32 -1.68
CA CYS A 195 -23.26 25.70 -1.36
C CYS A 195 -23.85 26.44 -2.57
N GLU A 196 -23.31 26.23 -3.77
CA GLU A 196 -23.84 26.83 -4.99
C GLU A 196 -25.22 26.24 -5.37
N ILE A 197 -25.42 24.93 -5.22
CA ILE A 197 -26.72 24.29 -5.40
C ILE A 197 -27.76 24.91 -4.47
N GLU A 198 -27.44 25.12 -3.20
CA GLU A 198 -28.38 25.74 -2.24
C GLU A 198 -28.71 27.20 -2.59
N LYS A 199 -27.74 27.98 -3.10
CA LYS A 199 -28.02 29.34 -3.61
C LYS A 199 -28.94 29.32 -4.83
N LEU A 200 -28.71 28.39 -5.76
CA LEU A 200 -29.55 28.26 -6.96
C LEU A 200 -30.98 27.84 -6.57
N ARG A 201 -31.11 26.92 -5.61
CA ARG A 201 -32.41 26.53 -5.03
C ARG A 201 -33.13 27.71 -4.38
N ALA A 202 -32.41 28.54 -3.61
CA ALA A 202 -32.99 29.75 -3.03
C ALA A 202 -33.52 30.71 -4.11
N LYS A 203 -32.75 30.96 -5.18
CA LYS A 203 -33.19 31.79 -6.31
C LYS A 203 -34.40 31.20 -7.04
N LEU A 204 -34.43 29.89 -7.23
CA LEU A 204 -35.59 29.20 -7.82
C LEU A 204 -36.83 29.35 -6.94
N ALA A 205 -36.68 29.25 -5.61
CA ALA A 205 -37.77 29.49 -4.68
C ALA A 205 -38.29 30.93 -4.72
N GLU A 206 -37.40 31.93 -4.79
CA GLU A 206 -37.78 33.34 -4.98
C GLU A 206 -38.54 33.56 -6.30
N LEU A 207 -38.08 32.94 -7.39
CA LEU A 207 -38.75 33.00 -8.69
C LEU A 207 -40.16 32.37 -8.63
N ASP A 208 -40.31 31.23 -7.94
CA ASP A 208 -41.61 30.55 -7.78
C ASP A 208 -42.62 31.45 -7.04
N VAL A 209 -42.17 32.16 -5.99
CA VAL A 209 -43.00 33.13 -5.27
C VAL A 209 -43.43 34.28 -6.19
N LEU A 210 -42.50 34.90 -6.92
CA LEU A 210 -42.80 36.00 -7.85
C LEU A 210 -43.76 35.57 -8.97
N LEU A 211 -43.61 34.35 -9.49
CA LEU A 211 -44.51 33.79 -10.49
C LEU A 211 -45.92 33.61 -9.94
N ARG A 212 -46.06 33.08 -8.72
CA ARG A 212 -47.37 32.93 -8.05
C ARG A 212 -48.05 34.27 -7.81
N GLU A 213 -47.30 35.29 -7.39
CA GLU A 213 -47.83 36.66 -7.21
C GLU A 213 -48.32 37.24 -8.56
N ALA A 214 -47.51 37.12 -9.61
CA ALA A 214 -47.88 37.59 -10.95
C ALA A 214 -49.13 36.90 -11.51
N ILE A 215 -49.29 35.60 -11.25
CA ILE A 215 -50.49 34.83 -11.63
C ILE A 215 -51.71 35.34 -10.88
N GLY A 216 -51.60 35.56 -9.56
CA GLY A 216 -52.69 36.11 -8.76
C GLY A 216 -53.13 37.50 -9.24
N ASP A 217 -52.18 38.37 -9.57
CA ASP A 217 -52.45 39.70 -10.14
C ASP A 217 -53.14 39.64 -11.51
N ALA A 218 -52.74 38.68 -12.36
CA ALA A 218 -53.33 38.51 -13.69
C ALA A 218 -54.75 37.94 -13.64
N ASP A 219 -54.99 36.99 -12.72
CA ASP A 219 -56.32 36.43 -12.43
C ASP A 219 -57.27 37.52 -11.90
N ALA A 220 -56.82 38.33 -10.94
CA ALA A 220 -57.60 39.45 -10.41
C ALA A 220 -58.03 40.48 -11.49
N ARG A 221 -57.28 40.57 -12.60
CA ARG A 221 -57.58 41.44 -13.74
C ARG A 221 -58.34 40.75 -14.87
N ASN A 222 -58.71 39.47 -14.72
CA ASN A 222 -59.32 38.64 -15.77
C ASN A 222 -58.51 38.64 -17.09
N PHE A 223 -57.18 38.75 -16.99
CA PHE A 223 -56.31 38.97 -18.15
C PHE A 223 -56.09 37.69 -18.97
N PHE A 224 -56.15 36.53 -18.31
CA PHE A 224 -56.02 35.21 -18.92
C PHE A 224 -57.33 34.42 -18.77
N GLY A 225 -57.65 33.58 -19.74
CA GLY A 225 -58.73 32.61 -19.58
C GLY A 225 -58.36 31.52 -18.58
N GLN A 226 -59.35 30.99 -17.85
CA GLN A 226 -59.17 29.98 -16.78
C GLN A 226 -58.28 28.80 -17.18
N ALA A 227 -58.46 28.27 -18.40
CA ALA A 227 -57.68 27.14 -18.91
C ALA A 227 -56.16 27.41 -18.98
N THR A 228 -55.75 28.66 -19.19
CA THR A 228 -54.33 29.04 -19.19
C THR A 228 -53.79 29.09 -17.76
N LEU A 229 -54.58 29.60 -16.81
CA LEU A 229 -54.20 29.65 -15.39
C LEU A 229 -54.04 28.25 -14.80
N ASP A 230 -54.98 27.33 -15.11
CA ASP A 230 -54.92 25.95 -14.64
C ASP A 230 -53.65 25.24 -15.13
N ARG A 231 -53.28 25.46 -16.40
CA ARG A 231 -52.05 24.88 -16.99
C ARG A 231 -50.78 25.45 -16.37
N ILE A 232 -50.75 26.74 -16.04
CA ILE A 232 -49.60 27.35 -15.36
C ILE A 232 -49.49 26.81 -13.92
N THR A 233 -50.61 26.73 -13.19
CA THR A 233 -50.64 26.14 -11.84
C THR A 233 -50.21 24.68 -11.83
N GLU A 234 -50.60 23.89 -12.83
CA GLU A 234 -50.16 22.51 -13.01
C GLU A 234 -48.64 22.44 -13.24
N ILE A 235 -48.09 23.26 -14.13
CA ILE A 235 -46.64 23.32 -14.40
C ILE A 235 -45.86 23.74 -13.14
N LEU A 236 -46.33 24.74 -12.39
CA LEU A 236 -45.68 25.16 -11.15
C LEU A 236 -45.77 24.09 -10.05
N SER A 237 -46.88 23.37 -9.96
CA SER A 237 -47.06 22.26 -9.02
C SER A 237 -46.16 21.06 -9.37
N ALA A 238 -45.92 20.81 -10.67
CA ALA A 238 -45.01 19.78 -11.15
C ALA A 238 -43.52 20.21 -11.08
N SER A 239 -43.24 21.52 -11.08
CA SER A 239 -41.89 22.09 -11.00
C SER A 239 -41.40 22.25 -9.55
N ALA A 240 -42.24 22.00 -8.55
CA ALA A 240 -41.77 21.74 -7.20
C ALA A 240 -40.91 20.47 -7.27
N GLU A 241 -39.58 20.65 -7.40
CA GLU A 241 -38.62 19.54 -7.33
C GLU A 241 -39.00 18.64 -6.14
N PRO A 242 -38.88 17.31 -6.24
CA PRO A 242 -39.00 16.41 -5.11
C PRO A 242 -37.82 16.66 -4.14
N SER A 243 -37.87 17.80 -3.44
CA SER A 243 -36.94 18.23 -2.39
C SER A 243 -37.41 17.76 -1.01
N ALA A 244 -38.62 17.19 -0.92
CA ALA A 244 -38.96 16.38 0.23
C ALA A 244 -38.00 15.17 0.22
N PRO A 245 -37.26 14.90 1.31
CA PRO A 245 -36.53 13.65 1.42
C PRO A 245 -37.53 12.53 1.14
N VAL A 246 -37.28 11.74 0.08
CA VAL A 246 -38.12 10.61 -0.34
C VAL A 246 -38.73 10.01 0.92
N GLU A 247 -40.04 10.17 1.09
CA GLU A 247 -40.68 9.83 2.35
C GLU A 247 -40.40 8.35 2.59
N ARG A 248 -39.51 8.09 3.54
CA ARG A 248 -39.07 6.73 3.81
C ARG A 248 -40.25 6.04 4.46
N GLY A 249 -40.56 4.83 3.99
CA GLY A 249 -41.45 3.96 4.74
C GLY A 249 -40.97 3.79 6.19
N PRO A 250 -41.84 3.38 7.12
CA PRO A 250 -41.45 3.14 8.50
C PRO A 250 -40.26 2.15 8.55
N TRP A 251 -39.28 2.45 9.39
CA TRP A 251 -38.14 1.56 9.63
C TRP A 251 -38.62 0.26 10.30
N GLN A 252 -38.28 -0.87 9.71
CA GLN A 252 -38.62 -2.20 10.23
C GLN A 252 -37.35 -3.02 10.44
N PRO A 253 -37.23 -3.78 11.54
CA PRO A 253 -36.12 -4.70 11.72
C PRO A 253 -36.20 -5.83 10.70
N ILE A 254 -35.06 -6.25 10.17
CA ILE A 254 -35.00 -7.45 9.33
C ILE A 254 -35.19 -8.70 10.19
N THR A 255 -36.04 -9.61 9.72
CA THR A 255 -36.44 -10.83 10.43
C THR A 255 -36.28 -12.10 9.59
N ALA A 256 -36.14 -11.97 8.27
CA ALA A 256 -35.86 -13.08 7.36
C ALA A 256 -35.08 -12.61 6.11
N PRO A 257 -34.27 -13.47 5.47
CA PRO A 257 -33.77 -13.21 4.13
C PRO A 257 -34.90 -12.94 3.12
N GLY A 258 -34.64 -12.11 2.11
CA GLY A 258 -35.61 -11.74 1.07
C GLY A 258 -36.46 -10.50 1.39
N GLN A 259 -36.28 -9.89 2.56
CA GLN A 259 -37.01 -8.68 2.96
C GLN A 259 -36.46 -7.40 2.35
N ILE A 260 -35.18 -7.37 1.99
CA ILE A 260 -34.52 -6.21 1.40
C ILE A 260 -34.61 -6.31 -0.13
N GLN A 261 -34.93 -5.20 -0.79
CA GLN A 261 -34.89 -5.06 -2.25
C GLN A 261 -33.85 -4.01 -2.66
N GLU A 262 -33.36 -4.09 -3.90
CA GLU A 262 -32.50 -3.04 -4.45
C GLU A 262 -33.24 -1.70 -4.42
N GLY A 263 -32.57 -0.67 -3.91
CA GLY A 263 -33.17 0.64 -3.69
C GLY A 263 -33.69 0.87 -2.28
N ASP A 264 -33.95 -0.18 -1.48
CA ASP A 264 -34.38 -0.01 -0.08
C ASP A 264 -33.30 0.71 0.75
N TRP A 265 -33.75 1.48 1.73
CA TRP A 265 -32.87 2.16 2.68
C TRP A 265 -32.57 1.24 3.86
N LEU A 266 -31.31 1.27 4.31
CA LEU A 266 -30.77 0.46 5.39
C LEU A 266 -30.24 1.39 6.48
N SER A 267 -30.46 1.03 7.74
CA SER A 267 -29.90 1.71 8.91
C SER A 267 -29.31 0.69 9.87
N PHE A 268 -28.05 0.86 10.27
CA PHE A 268 -27.34 -0.07 11.14
C PHE A 268 -26.08 0.55 11.76
N THR A 269 -25.47 -0.14 12.71
CA THR A 269 -24.22 0.27 13.36
C THR A 269 -23.07 -0.69 13.01
N VAL A 270 -21.91 -0.15 12.65
CA VAL A 270 -20.66 -0.93 12.42
C VAL A 270 -19.55 -0.29 13.24
N ALA A 271 -18.87 -1.08 14.09
CA ALA A 271 -17.77 -0.61 14.96
C ALA A 271 -18.13 0.64 15.79
N GLY A 272 -19.39 0.74 16.25
CA GLY A 272 -19.91 1.87 17.02
C GLY A 272 -20.36 3.08 16.19
N GLY A 273 -20.09 3.12 14.88
CA GLY A 273 -20.55 4.16 13.98
C GLY A 273 -21.92 3.85 13.36
N PHE A 274 -22.83 4.83 13.37
CA PHE A 274 -24.12 4.75 12.69
C PHE A 274 -23.96 4.93 11.17
N ILE A 275 -24.63 4.09 10.39
CA ILE A 275 -24.63 4.13 8.92
C ILE A 275 -26.08 4.09 8.43
N CYS A 276 -26.39 4.96 7.46
CA CYS A 276 -27.61 4.93 6.66
C CYS A 276 -27.21 4.85 5.18
N ALA A 277 -27.63 3.80 4.48
CA ALA A 277 -27.22 3.55 3.10
C ALA A 277 -28.34 2.90 2.30
N GLN A 278 -28.25 2.98 0.97
CA GLN A 278 -29.20 2.31 0.08
C GLN A 278 -28.65 0.94 -0.33
N ALA A 279 -29.50 -0.09 -0.36
CA ALA A 279 -29.14 -1.37 -0.95
C ALA A 279 -28.91 -1.19 -2.46
N ARG A 280 -27.70 -1.48 -2.93
CA ARG A 280 -27.29 -1.24 -4.34
C ARG A 280 -27.32 -2.50 -5.20
N LEU A 281 -27.03 -3.65 -4.60
CA LEU A 281 -27.01 -4.93 -5.27
C LEU A 281 -27.30 -6.02 -4.24
N ILE A 282 -28.12 -7.00 -4.62
CA ILE A 282 -28.45 -8.14 -3.78
C ILE A 282 -28.01 -9.43 -4.48
N ILE A 283 -27.18 -10.23 -3.82
CA ILE A 283 -26.71 -11.52 -4.33
C ILE A 283 -27.46 -12.63 -3.58
N ASN A 284 -27.98 -13.62 -4.32
CA ASN A 284 -28.77 -14.75 -3.79
C ASN A 284 -29.99 -14.32 -2.94
N PRO A 285 -30.89 -13.48 -3.48
CA PRO A 285 -32.04 -12.96 -2.74
C PRO A 285 -32.92 -14.09 -2.19
N GLY A 286 -33.41 -13.93 -0.96
CA GLY A 286 -34.30 -14.89 -0.29
C GLY A 286 -33.61 -16.16 0.23
N THR A 287 -32.30 -16.29 0.12
CA THR A 287 -31.55 -17.46 0.61
C THR A 287 -30.81 -17.16 1.92
N PRO A 288 -30.37 -18.18 2.69
CA PRO A 288 -29.49 -17.96 3.84
C PRO A 288 -28.15 -17.31 3.50
N ARG A 289 -27.78 -17.27 2.21
CA ARG A 289 -26.57 -16.62 1.67
C ARG A 289 -26.88 -15.31 0.96
N GLU A 290 -28.03 -14.70 1.25
CA GLU A 290 -28.38 -13.37 0.75
C GLU A 290 -27.34 -12.36 1.22
N GLU A 291 -26.67 -11.71 0.28
CA GLU A 291 -25.64 -10.71 0.52
C GLU A 291 -26.11 -9.34 0.00
N ILE A 292 -26.07 -8.34 0.88
CA ILE A 292 -26.53 -6.99 0.61
C ILE A 292 -25.32 -6.08 0.43
N ILE A 293 -25.10 -5.60 -0.78
CA ILE A 293 -24.02 -4.67 -1.11
C ILE A 293 -24.59 -3.26 -1.10
N TYR A 294 -24.10 -2.41 -0.19
CA TYR A 294 -24.51 -1.00 -0.08
C TYR A 294 -23.39 -0.03 -0.49
N ASN A 295 -22.13 -0.48 -0.58
CA ASN A 295 -21.03 0.30 -1.16
C ASN A 295 -20.01 -0.60 -1.87
N ARG A 296 -20.20 -0.81 -3.18
CA ARG A 296 -19.34 -1.66 -4.00
C ARG A 296 -17.88 -1.17 -4.07
N LYS A 297 -17.64 0.14 -4.10
CA LYS A 297 -16.28 0.71 -4.19
C LYS A 297 -15.42 0.37 -2.97
N LYS A 298 -16.03 0.30 -1.79
CA LYS A 298 -15.35 -0.05 -0.54
C LYS A 298 -15.50 -1.52 -0.16
N ASN A 299 -16.12 -2.32 -1.02
CA ASN A 299 -16.49 -3.70 -0.75
C ASN A 299 -17.27 -3.86 0.58
N HIS A 300 -18.17 -2.93 0.87
CA HIS A 300 -19.01 -3.02 2.07
C HIS A 300 -20.29 -3.78 1.76
N TYR A 301 -20.47 -4.88 2.49
CA TYR A 301 -21.60 -5.77 2.39
C TYR A 301 -21.87 -6.45 3.74
N PHE A 302 -23.04 -7.06 3.88
CA PHE A 302 -23.31 -8.02 4.94
C PHE A 302 -24.20 -9.16 4.43
N VAL A 303 -24.14 -10.30 5.11
CA VAL A 303 -25.03 -11.43 4.85
C VAL A 303 -26.26 -11.31 5.75
N THR A 304 -27.46 -11.36 5.18
CA THR A 304 -28.72 -11.08 5.91
C THR A 304 -28.93 -12.05 7.08
N SER A 305 -28.64 -13.33 6.90
CA SER A 305 -28.74 -14.35 7.96
C SER A 305 -27.84 -14.03 9.16
N MET A 306 -26.60 -13.59 8.91
CA MET A 306 -25.66 -13.17 9.95
C MET A 306 -26.07 -11.87 10.65
N ALA A 307 -26.78 -10.98 9.95
CA ALA A 307 -27.30 -9.76 10.57
C ALA A 307 -28.49 -10.08 11.50
N ILE A 308 -29.34 -11.03 11.11
CA ILE A 308 -30.49 -11.50 11.91
C ILE A 308 -30.02 -12.27 13.15
N ASP A 309 -29.07 -13.18 13.01
CA ASP A 309 -28.56 -13.98 14.14
C ASP A 309 -27.62 -13.20 15.08
N GLY A 310 -27.21 -11.99 14.69
CA GLY A 310 -26.33 -11.12 15.45
C GLY A 310 -24.85 -11.49 15.39
N SER A 311 -24.42 -12.40 14.52
CA SER A 311 -23.02 -12.76 14.28
C SER A 311 -22.30 -11.77 13.34
N SER A 312 -23.04 -11.00 12.54
CA SER A 312 -22.50 -9.96 11.67
C SER A 312 -21.89 -8.81 12.47
N THR A 313 -20.91 -8.12 11.87
CA THR A 313 -20.39 -6.83 12.37
C THR A 313 -21.42 -5.69 12.26
N HIS A 314 -22.46 -5.88 11.46
CA HIS A 314 -23.56 -4.94 11.27
C HIS A 314 -24.65 -5.23 12.31
N LYS A 315 -24.82 -4.32 13.27
CA LYS A 315 -25.77 -4.49 14.37
C LYS A 315 -27.02 -3.65 14.17
N GLY A 316 -28.16 -4.19 14.61
CA GLY A 316 -29.44 -3.47 14.63
C GLY A 316 -29.90 -3.06 13.23
N VAL A 317 -29.82 -3.96 12.26
CA VAL A 317 -30.17 -3.64 10.87
C VAL A 317 -31.68 -3.41 10.74
N LEU A 318 -32.03 -2.20 10.33
CA LEU A 318 -33.39 -1.77 9.97
C LEU A 318 -33.45 -1.53 8.46
N VAL A 319 -34.60 -1.81 7.87
CA VAL A 319 -34.91 -1.55 6.46
C VAL A 319 -36.12 -0.61 6.36
N ALA A 320 -36.07 0.34 5.44
CA ALA A 320 -37.19 1.18 5.05
C ALA A 320 -37.39 1.06 3.54
N LYS A 321 -38.62 0.77 3.11
CA LYS A 321 -38.96 0.58 1.70
C LYS A 321 -38.74 1.86 0.91
N ALA A 322 -38.11 1.75 -0.25
CA ALA A 322 -38.15 2.81 -1.23
C ALA A 322 -39.60 2.99 -1.70
N GLN A 323 -40.11 4.22 -1.69
CA GLN A 323 -41.36 4.51 -2.39
C GLN A 323 -41.13 4.28 -3.88
N ALA A 324 -41.98 3.43 -4.48
CA ALA A 324 -41.96 3.11 -5.90
C ALA A 324 -42.42 4.30 -6.75
#